data_AF-A0A0F2SG78-F1
#
_entry.id   AF-A0A0F2SG78-F1
#
_cell.length_a   1.000
_cell.length_b   1.000
_cell.length_c   1.000
_cell.angle_alpha   90.00
_cell.angle_beta   90.00
_cell.angle_gamma   90.00
#
_symmetry.space_group_name_H-M   'P 1'
#
loop_
_entity.id
_entity.type
_entity.pdbx_description
1 polymer ?
#
loop_
_entity_poly.entity_id
_entity_poly.type
_entity_poly.pdbx_seq_one_letter_code
_entity_poly.pdbx_strand_id
1 'polypeptide(L)' 'MKQAGVTTPVFTDSAIGLIHSETKGIPRLINTICTHALYEAKRTGSEVIEDAHIGRILADTERQRGTAM' A
#
# COMPACT_ATOMS: atom_id res chain seq x y z
N MET A 1 14.44 -10.67 -0.01
CA MET A 1 13.84 -11.28 1.19
C MET A 1 13.25 -12.64 0.79
N LYS A 2 13.54 -13.73 1.52
CA LYS A 2 12.87 -15.03 1.34
C LYS A 2 11.76 -15.12 2.38
N GLN A 3 10.50 -15.19 1.96
CA GLN A 3 9.35 -15.12 2.88
C GLN A 3 8.41 -16.33 2.69
N ALA A 4 8.13 -17.03 3.80
CA ALA A 4 6.99 -17.92 4.06
C ALA A 4 6.36 -18.66 2.86
N GLY A 5 7.15 -19.38 2.04
CA GLY A 5 6.65 -20.17 0.91
C GLY A 5 6.06 -19.37 -0.26
N VAL A 6 6.11 -18.04 -0.20
CA VAL A 6 5.67 -17.14 -1.27
C VAL A 6 6.86 -16.92 -2.20
N THR A 7 6.74 -17.44 -3.43
CA THR A 7 7.78 -17.32 -4.47
C THR A 7 7.75 -15.98 -5.20
N THR A 8 6.63 -15.28 -5.13
CA THR A 8 6.38 -14.01 -5.85
C THR A 8 6.23 -12.87 -4.84
N PRO A 9 6.99 -11.77 -4.96
CA PRO A 9 6.89 -10.66 -4.03
C PRO A 9 5.48 -10.05 -4.04
N VAL A 10 4.90 -9.85 -2.85
CA VAL A 10 3.55 -9.30 -2.67
C VAL A 10 3.47 -7.82 -3.05
N PHE A 11 4.58 -7.09 -2.90
CA PHE A 11 4.72 -5.69 -3.28
C PHE A 11 5.86 -5.56 -4.29
N THR A 12 5.71 -4.69 -5.28
CA THR A 12 6.85 -4.28 -6.11
C THR A 12 7.82 -3.43 -5.29
N ASP A 13 9.10 -3.43 -5.69
CA ASP A 13 10.11 -2.59 -5.04
C ASP A 13 9.76 -1.09 -5.16
N SER A 14 9.14 -0.68 -6.27
CA SER A 14 8.65 0.68 -6.46
C SER A 14 7.54 1.05 -5.48
N ALA A 15 6.59 0.14 -5.23
CA ALA A 15 5.51 0.36 -4.27
C ALA A 15 6.06 0.48 -2.84
N ILE A 16 7.05 -0.34 -2.48
CA ILE A 16 7.75 -0.23 -1.20
C ILE A 16 8.43 1.14 -1.06
N GLY A 17 9.12 1.59 -2.11
CA GLY A 17 9.76 2.91 -2.15
C GLY A 17 8.76 4.06 -1.96
N LEU A 18 7.61 3.97 -2.63
CA LEU A 18 6.54 4.96 -2.52
C LEU A 18 5.95 4.97 -1.11
N ILE A 19 5.61 3.80 -0.54
CA ILE A 19 5.10 3.71 0.84
C ILE A 19 6.10 4.33 1.82
N HIS A 20 7.38 4.03 1.70
CA HIS A 20 8.40 4.59 2.58
C HIS A 20 8.50 6.12 2.43
N SER A 21 8.47 6.63 1.19
CA SER A 21 8.48 8.07 0.90
C SER A 21 7.31 8.80 1.55
N GLU A 22 6.10 8.26 1.43
CA GLU A 22 4.88 8.91 1.94
C GLU A 22 4.76 8.83 3.46
N THR A 23 5.14 7.69 4.04
CA THR A 23 5.02 7.45 5.48
C THR A 23 6.19 7.99 6.29
N LYS A 24 7.29 8.37 5.63
CA LYS A 24 8.58 8.74 6.26
C LYS A 24 9.09 7.66 7.22
N GLY A 25 8.76 6.39 6.96
CA GLY A 25 9.18 5.28 7.80
C GLY A 25 8.34 5.07 9.06
N ILE A 26 7.26 5.83 9.28
CA ILE A 26 6.43 5.72 10.49
C ILE A 26 5.68 4.36 10.48
N PRO A 27 5.95 3.44 11.43
CA PRO A 27 5.44 2.07 11.36
C PRO A 27 3.90 1.98 11.31
N ARG A 28 3.21 2.85 12.06
CA ARG A 28 1.74 2.88 12.07
C ARG A 28 1.17 3.25 10.71
N LEU A 29 1.74 4.26 10.03
CA LEU A 29 1.29 4.69 8.72
C LEU A 29 1.60 3.63 7.66
N ILE A 30 2.80 3.02 7.72
CA ILE A 30 3.17 1.89 6.86
C ILE A 30 2.12 0.78 6.97
N ASN A 31 1.81 0.35 8.20
CA ASN A 31 0.86 -0.73 8.42
C ASN A 31 -0.54 -0.36 7.89
N THR A 32 -1.01 0.86 8.12
CA THR A 32 -2.30 1.32 7.59
C THR A 32 -2.35 1.25 6.07
N ILE A 33 -1.35 1.79 5.37
CA ILE A 33 -1.30 1.78 3.91
C ILE A 33 -1.19 0.35 3.38
N CYS A 34 -0.30 -0.47 3.95
CA CYS A 34 -0.13 -1.86 3.54
C CYS A 34 -1.41 -2.69 3.73
N THR A 35 -2.13 -2.51 4.83
CA THR A 35 -3.42 -3.19 5.06
C THR A 35 -4.45 -2.80 4.00
N HIS A 36 -4.58 -1.51 3.68
CA HIS A 36 -5.50 -1.05 2.65
C HIS A 36 -5.09 -1.58 1.26
N ALA A 37 -3.78 -1.64 0.97
CA ALA A 37 -3.26 -2.15 -0.30
C ALA A 37 -3.56 -3.64 -0.48
N LEU A 38 -3.45 -4.44 0.59
CA LEU A 38 -3.81 -5.85 0.57
C LEU A 38 -5.31 -6.06 0.32
N TYR A 39 -6.18 -5.26 0.95
CA TYR A 39 -7.62 -5.33 0.68
C TYR A 39 -7.96 -4.92 -0.75
N GLU A 40 -7.31 -3.87 -1.24
CA GLU A 40 -7.52 -3.37 -2.59
C GLU A 40 -7.09 -4.40 -3.65
N ALA A 41 -5.90 -4.98 -3.51
CA ALA A 41 -5.41 -6.03 -4.39
C ALA A 41 -6.34 -7.25 -4.38
N LYS A 42 -6.84 -7.64 -3.20
CA LYS A 42 -7.83 -8.73 -3.09
C LYS A 42 -9.14 -8.39 -3.81
N ARG A 43 -9.61 -7.13 -3.71
CA ARG A 43 -10.83 -6.64 -4.33
C ARG A 43 -10.72 -6.58 -5.86
N THR A 44 -9.55 -6.24 -6.39
CA THR A 44 -9.27 -6.16 -7.83
C THR A 44 -8.80 -7.46 -8.45
N GLY A 45 -8.49 -8.47 -7.63
CA GLY A 45 -7.91 -9.74 -8.09
C GLY A 45 -6.43 -9.62 -8.47
N SER A 46 -5.72 -8.58 -8.01
CA SER A 46 -4.30 -8.43 -8.24
C SER A 46 -3.49 -9.31 -7.28
N GLU A 47 -2.51 -10.05 -7.82
CA GLU A 47 -1.59 -10.87 -7.03
C GLU A 47 -0.38 -10.05 -6.52
N VAL A 48 -0.11 -8.89 -7.13
CA VAL A 48 1.02 -8.02 -6.80
C VAL A 48 0.53 -6.58 -6.55
N ILE A 49 1.04 -5.97 -5.49
CA ILE A 49 0.77 -4.58 -5.15
C ILE A 49 1.78 -3.68 -5.85
N GLU A 50 1.28 -2.96 -6.84
CA GLU A 50 1.97 -1.91 -7.58
C GLU A 50 1.62 -0.49 -7.10
N ASP A 51 2.38 0.51 -7.55
CA ASP A 51 2.24 1.93 -7.25
C ASP A 51 0.82 2.46 -7.46
N ALA A 52 0.10 1.95 -8.46
CA ALA A 52 -1.28 2.35 -8.75
C ALA A 52 -2.24 2.06 -7.57
N HIS A 53 -2.05 0.94 -6.87
CA HIS A 53 -2.85 0.63 -5.68
C HIS A 53 -2.56 1.62 -4.55
N ILE A 54 -1.28 1.97 -4.37
CA ILE A 54 -0.84 2.90 -3.33
C ILE A 54 -1.35 4.32 -3.62
N GLY A 55 -1.19 4.80 -4.85
CA GLY A 55 -1.68 6.11 -5.27
C GLY A 55 -3.19 6.27 -5.05
N ARG A 56 -3.97 5.21 -5.28
CA ARG A 56 -5.41 5.22 -5.02
C ARG A 56 -5.75 5.36 -3.54
N ILE A 57 -5.05 4.63 -2.67
CA ILE A 57 -5.24 4.67 -1.21
C ILE A 57 -4.88 6.05 -0.66
N LEU A 58 -3.80 6.65 -1.16
CA LEU A 58 -3.39 8.00 -0.77
C LEU A 58 -4.45 9.03 -1.18
N ALA A 59 -4.94 8.95 -2.42
CA ALA A 59 -6.02 9.83 -2.90
C ALA A 59 -7.31 9.67 -2.07
N ASP A 60 -7.66 8.44 -1.66
CA ASP A 60 -8.80 8.18 -0.79
C ASP A 60 -8.59 8.74 0.62
N THR A 61 -7.40 8.58 1.18
CA THR A 61 -7.03 9.08 2.51
C THR A 61 -7.09 10.61 2.56
N GLU A 62 -6.61 11.27 1.51
CA GLU A 62 -6.62 12.73 1.42
C GLU A 62 -8.04 13.29 1.25
N ARG A 63 -8.91 12.57 0.51
CA ARG A 63 -10.34 12.89 0.44
C ARG A 63 -11.02 12.79 1.80
N GLN A 64 -10.71 11.76 2.59
CA GLN A 64 -11.24 11.58 3.94
C GLN A 64 -10.78 12.68 4.90
N ARG A 65 -9.54 13.18 4.77
CA ARG A 65 -9.09 14.37 5.52
C ARG A 65 -9.86 15.63 5.10
N GLY A 66 -10.13 15.80 3.81
CA GLY A 66 -10.86 16.96 3.28
C GLY A 66 -12.36 16.99 3.61
N THR A 67 -12.96 15.85 3.97
CA THR A 67 -14.38 15.77 4.38
C THR A 67 -14.60 15.92 5.89
N ALA A 68 -13.51 16.00 6.68
CA ALA A 68 -13.56 16.16 8.13
C ALA A 68 -13.50 17.63 8.60
N MET A 69 -13.67 18.61 7.70
CA MET A 69 -13.80 20.04 8.01
C MET A 69 -15.18 20.57 7.65
#